data_AF-A0A7H4LSH3-F1
#
_entry.id   AF-A0A7H4LSH3-F1
#
_cell.length_a   1.000
_cell.length_b   1.000
_cell.length_c   1.000
_cell.angle_alpha   90.00
_cell.angle_beta   90.00
_cell.angle_gamma   90.00
#
_symmetry.space_group_name_H-M   'P 1'
#
loop_
_entity.id
_entity.type
_entity.pdbx_description
1 polymer ?
#
loop_
_entity_poly.entity_id
_entity_poly.type
_entity_poly.pdbx_seq_one_letter_code
_entity_poly.pdbx_strand_id
1 'polypeptide(L)'
;MKSKVFNPGLLSGVVISLCSVLLAPAAQAACTGTELSICPAPFDAPLPDPHNMLTWSQTDRVIGFRNDYRNYAGDVFHHGNAVPLQAAAKRLTDASYRVNGQTWNLQDYLRRQNVSGMLVLKNGKVAWKYLAEGNTDTTLWTSRSVGKSVVATLVGVAIKQGKIHSLDDLITQYEPDLKGTAWDGVTLKQLISHTSGVAWNEDYTNPQSDFARLTECEARPGAYDCVRQLVSGLRRAHPAGENWSYSSGGAWLLGDVLERATGMTLAAYLEKSIWQPYGMASDGVWHAYTKGEHDVGAHGFNATLEDWGASVSSFCITACCRTASRSCRKTGLPSHHAGLGRQARCPRRIHTVFTATSGGTMKCRPMRPTLNLRRRHPFNIRCGHWAFLVR
;
A
#
# COMPACT_ATOMS: atom_id res chain seq x y z
N MET A 1 65.11 45.45 4.00
CA MET A 1 63.69 45.21 3.68
C MET A 1 63.52 43.75 3.27
N LYS A 2 62.58 43.06 3.95
CA LYS A 2 61.87 41.81 3.55
C LYS A 2 62.71 40.54 3.32
N SER A 3 62.80 39.62 4.29
CA SER A 3 61.82 38.61 4.78
C SER A 3 61.98 37.27 4.07
N LYS A 4 62.61 36.28 4.72
CA LYS A 4 62.03 35.22 5.57
C LYS A 4 61.49 34.01 4.78
N VAL A 5 62.20 32.91 5.01
CA VAL A 5 61.87 31.49 4.82
C VAL A 5 60.47 31.16 5.36
N PHE A 6 59.71 30.30 4.66
CA PHE A 6 58.56 29.58 5.23
C PHE A 6 58.39 28.16 4.66
N ASN A 7 57.89 27.31 5.55
CA ASN A 7 57.84 25.84 5.63
C ASN A 7 56.60 25.25 4.91
N PRO A 8 56.62 24.04 4.31
CA PRO A 8 55.41 23.41 3.78
C PRO A 8 54.71 22.63 4.91
N GLY A 9 53.67 23.24 5.49
CA GLY A 9 52.75 22.59 6.41
C GLY A 9 51.54 22.02 5.68
N LEU A 10 51.24 20.74 5.93
CA LEU A 10 50.01 20.04 5.58
C LEU A 10 48.76 20.89 5.84
N LEU A 11 47.86 20.95 4.86
CA LEU A 11 46.43 21.20 5.07
C LEU A 11 45.64 20.30 4.12
N SER A 12 45.22 19.15 4.64
CA SER A 12 44.15 18.33 4.06
C SER A 12 42.85 19.14 4.12
N GLY A 13 42.43 19.67 2.97
CA GLY A 13 41.10 20.23 2.80
C GLY A 13 40.06 19.11 2.74
N VAL A 14 39.27 18.97 3.80
CA VAL A 14 38.06 18.16 3.82
C VAL A 14 37.04 18.84 2.90
N VAL A 15 36.76 18.24 1.75
CA VAL A 15 35.62 18.64 0.90
C VAL A 15 34.37 18.03 1.54
N ILE A 16 33.69 18.79 2.38
CA ILE A 16 32.33 18.45 2.83
C ILE A 16 31.40 18.76 1.65
N SER A 17 31.01 17.71 0.92
CA SER A 17 29.97 17.78 -0.09
C SER A 17 28.61 17.96 0.60
N LEU A 18 28.24 19.21 0.87
CA LEU A 18 26.87 19.61 1.21
C LEU A 18 26.01 19.54 -0.06
N CYS A 19 25.46 18.37 -0.35
CA CYS A 19 24.41 18.22 -1.34
C CYS A 19 23.08 18.71 -0.73
N SER A 20 22.96 20.01 -0.52
CA SER A 20 21.70 20.66 -0.18
C SER A 20 20.96 20.93 -1.48
N VAL A 21 19.99 20.07 -1.82
CA VAL A 21 19.05 20.36 -2.91
C VAL A 21 18.18 21.54 -2.44
N LEU A 22 18.56 22.76 -2.82
CA LEU A 22 17.74 23.94 -2.60
C LEU A 22 16.50 23.83 -3.48
N LEU A 23 15.35 23.54 -2.86
CA LEU A 23 14.04 23.64 -3.50
C LEU A 23 13.81 25.10 -3.92
N ALA A 24 13.16 25.29 -5.08
CA ALA A 24 12.75 26.62 -5.50
C ALA A 24 11.82 27.25 -4.43
N PRO A 25 11.91 28.56 -4.15
CA PRO A 25 11.07 29.23 -3.15
C PRO A 25 9.57 29.00 -3.35
N ALA A 26 9.12 28.84 -4.60
CA ALA A 26 7.75 28.50 -4.95
C ALA A 26 7.34 27.08 -4.50
N ALA A 27 8.23 26.09 -4.61
CA ALA A 27 7.96 24.72 -4.16
C ALA A 27 7.89 24.66 -2.63
N GLN A 28 8.78 25.37 -1.93
CA GLN A 28 8.75 25.48 -0.47
C GLN A 28 7.47 26.18 0.01
N ALA A 29 7.09 27.29 -0.62
CA ALA A 29 5.88 28.05 -0.29
C ALA A 29 4.61 27.24 -0.56
N ALA A 30 4.60 26.38 -1.57
CA ALA A 30 3.41 25.65 -1.97
C ALA A 30 3.16 24.34 -1.19
N CYS A 31 4.17 23.88 -0.43
CA CYS A 31 4.00 22.85 0.62
C CYS A 31 3.70 23.44 2.00
N THR A 32 3.63 24.77 2.15
CA THR A 32 3.27 25.42 3.42
C THR A 32 1.86 24.98 3.85
N GLY A 33 1.75 24.42 5.06
CA GLY A 33 0.50 23.88 5.59
C GLY A 33 0.32 22.38 5.39
N THR A 34 1.18 21.71 4.61
CA THR A 34 1.34 20.26 4.70
C THR A 34 2.24 19.95 5.88
N GLU A 35 1.83 19.08 6.81
CA GLU A 35 2.64 18.67 7.97
C GLU A 35 3.83 17.76 7.58
N LEU A 36 4.16 17.70 6.28
CA LEU A 36 5.23 16.87 5.73
C LEU A 36 6.60 17.47 6.00
N SER A 37 7.54 16.64 6.46
CA SER A 37 8.94 17.04 6.66
C SER A 37 9.67 17.40 5.37
N ILE A 38 9.29 16.77 4.25
CA ILE A 38 9.86 17.02 2.92
C ILE A 38 8.72 17.29 1.94
N CYS A 39 8.81 18.40 1.22
CA CYS A 39 7.88 18.73 0.15
C CYS A 39 8.01 17.73 -1.02
N PRO A 40 6.94 17.01 -1.39
CA PRO A 40 6.98 16.12 -2.54
C PRO A 40 7.25 16.92 -3.83
N ALA A 41 8.11 16.36 -4.69
CA ALA A 41 8.39 16.90 -6.01
C ALA A 41 8.02 15.87 -7.09
N PRO A 42 7.61 16.28 -8.29
CA PRO A 42 7.40 17.67 -8.72
C PRO A 42 6.12 18.26 -8.11
N PHE A 43 6.05 19.59 -8.08
CA PHE A 43 4.88 20.31 -7.58
C PHE A 43 4.06 20.82 -8.75
N ASP A 44 2.98 20.12 -9.10
CA ASP A 44 2.17 20.46 -10.27
C ASP A 44 1.14 21.56 -9.97
N ALA A 45 0.90 22.40 -10.98
CA ALA A 45 -0.21 23.35 -11.03
C ALA A 45 -0.56 23.68 -12.50
N PRO A 46 -1.85 23.81 -12.87
CA PRO A 46 -3.03 23.51 -12.04
C PRO A 46 -3.20 21.99 -11.80
N LEU A 47 -3.97 21.62 -10.77
CA LEU A 47 -4.33 20.23 -10.51
C LEU A 47 -5.62 19.86 -11.26
N PRO A 48 -5.73 18.61 -11.76
CA PRO A 48 -6.94 18.15 -12.41
C PRO A 48 -8.07 17.97 -11.39
N ASP A 49 -9.29 18.29 -11.79
CA ASP A 49 -10.47 18.25 -10.92
C ASP A 49 -10.80 16.80 -10.49
N PRO A 50 -10.83 16.47 -9.19
CA PRO A 50 -11.15 15.13 -8.69
C PRO A 50 -12.54 14.62 -9.09
N HIS A 51 -13.52 15.49 -9.37
CA HIS A 51 -14.83 15.08 -9.92
C HIS A 51 -14.70 14.39 -11.29
N ASN A 52 -13.62 14.66 -12.02
CA ASN A 52 -13.38 14.09 -13.35
C ASN A 52 -12.39 12.92 -13.31
N MET A 53 -12.05 12.36 -12.15
CA MET A 53 -10.97 11.37 -12.01
C MET A 53 -11.11 10.17 -12.97
N LEU A 54 -12.33 9.68 -13.18
CA LEU A 54 -12.58 8.52 -14.04
C LEU A 54 -12.35 8.82 -15.52
N THR A 55 -12.48 10.09 -15.93
CA THR A 55 -12.37 10.56 -17.33
C THR A 55 -11.09 11.34 -17.61
N TRP A 56 -10.22 11.50 -16.62
CA TRP A 56 -8.90 12.11 -16.77
C TRP A 56 -8.11 11.51 -17.94
N SER A 57 -7.45 12.40 -18.69
CA SER A 57 -6.47 12.01 -19.70
C SER A 57 -5.27 11.30 -19.04
N GLN A 58 -4.40 10.68 -19.84
CA GLN A 58 -3.20 10.04 -19.28
C GLN A 58 -2.30 11.04 -18.55
N THR A 59 -2.16 12.26 -19.08
CA THR A 59 -1.39 13.34 -18.47
C THR A 59 -2.02 13.76 -17.14
N ASP A 60 -3.34 13.95 -17.12
CA ASP A 60 -4.06 14.32 -15.89
C ASP A 60 -3.97 13.22 -14.84
N ARG A 61 -3.98 11.94 -15.23
CA ARG A 61 -3.77 10.83 -14.29
C ARG A 61 -2.41 10.88 -13.62
N VAL A 62 -1.35 11.16 -14.36
CA VAL A 62 0.00 11.29 -13.79
C VAL A 62 0.04 12.43 -12.77
N ILE A 63 -0.48 13.60 -13.14
CA ILE A 63 -0.52 14.77 -12.26
C ILE A 63 -1.42 14.50 -11.04
N GLY A 64 -2.64 14.05 -11.27
CA GLY A 64 -3.63 13.84 -10.23
C GLY A 64 -3.25 12.74 -9.24
N PHE A 65 -2.64 11.64 -9.69
CA PHE A 65 -2.27 10.52 -8.80
C PHE A 65 -1.06 10.82 -7.91
N ARG A 66 -0.10 11.63 -8.38
CA ARG A 66 1.02 12.07 -7.53
C ARG A 66 0.69 13.28 -6.66
N ASN A 67 -0.42 13.96 -6.93
CA ASN A 67 -0.94 15.07 -6.13
C ASN A 67 -2.26 14.71 -5.42
N ASP A 68 -2.58 13.43 -5.25
CA ASP A 68 -3.79 12.96 -4.56
C ASP A 68 -3.83 13.53 -3.12
N TYR A 69 -2.68 13.62 -2.46
CA TYR A 69 -2.51 14.27 -1.14
C TYR A 69 -2.80 15.79 -1.11
N ARG A 70 -2.95 16.44 -2.27
CA ARG A 70 -3.32 17.85 -2.42
C ARG A 70 -4.72 18.04 -2.99
N ASN A 71 -5.23 17.04 -3.72
CA ASN A 71 -6.60 17.03 -4.26
C ASN A 71 -7.64 16.74 -3.18
N TYR A 72 -7.23 16.07 -2.10
CA TYR A 72 -8.09 15.71 -0.98
C TYR A 72 -7.44 16.12 0.34
N ALA A 73 -8.27 16.25 1.40
CA ALA A 73 -7.76 16.35 2.75
C ALA A 73 -7.03 15.05 3.13
N GLY A 74 -6.07 15.13 4.06
CA GLY A 74 -5.35 13.95 4.49
C GLY A 74 -4.60 14.11 5.80
N ASP A 75 -4.46 12.97 6.48
CA ASP A 75 -3.68 12.80 7.69
C ASP A 75 -2.26 12.39 7.35
N VAL A 76 -1.29 13.12 7.88
CA VAL A 76 0.13 12.80 7.72
C VAL A 76 0.51 11.68 8.69
N PHE A 77 1.30 10.72 8.20
CA PHE A 77 1.97 9.74 9.06
C PHE A 77 3.49 9.85 8.89
N HIS A 78 4.21 9.84 10.02
CA HIS A 78 5.63 10.15 10.08
C HIS A 78 6.54 8.94 10.13
N HIS A 79 7.69 9.03 9.46
CA HIS A 79 8.63 7.92 9.31
C HIS A 79 9.46 7.57 10.56
N GLY A 80 9.59 8.50 11.51
CA GLY A 80 10.40 8.31 12.72
C GLY A 80 11.88 8.04 12.40
N ASN A 81 12.46 6.97 12.94
CA ASN A 81 13.85 6.60 12.66
C ASN A 81 13.96 5.80 11.34
N ALA A 82 14.18 6.52 10.24
CA ALA A 82 14.23 5.94 8.90
C ALA A 82 15.40 4.96 8.69
N VAL A 83 15.13 3.87 7.95
CA VAL A 83 16.12 2.90 7.49
C VAL A 83 15.95 2.68 5.97
N PRO A 84 16.53 3.58 5.14
CA PRO A 84 16.38 3.52 3.69
C PRO A 84 16.86 2.18 3.08
N LEU A 85 16.24 1.79 1.97
CA LEU A 85 16.55 0.56 1.25
C LEU A 85 17.95 0.63 0.64
N GLN A 86 18.77 -0.37 0.97
CA GLN A 86 20.13 -0.47 0.44
C GLN A 86 20.12 -0.91 -1.03
N ALA A 87 21.08 -0.42 -1.82
CA ALA A 87 21.33 -0.93 -3.15
C ALA A 87 21.78 -2.41 -3.14
N ALA A 88 21.30 -3.20 -4.10
CA ALA A 88 21.75 -4.57 -4.28
C ALA A 88 23.14 -4.59 -4.94
N ALA A 89 24.03 -5.46 -4.46
CA ALA A 89 25.37 -5.64 -5.03
C ALA A 89 25.34 -6.04 -6.51
N LYS A 90 24.33 -6.81 -6.93
CA LYS A 90 24.07 -7.13 -8.34
C LYS A 90 22.81 -6.41 -8.79
N ARG A 91 22.97 -5.46 -9.71
CA ARG A 91 21.88 -4.75 -10.37
C ARG A 91 21.17 -5.67 -11.37
N LEU A 92 19.90 -5.38 -11.63
CA LEU A 92 19.18 -5.97 -12.76
C LEU A 92 19.54 -5.17 -14.02
N THR A 93 19.99 -5.86 -15.07
CA THR A 93 20.40 -5.22 -16.34
C THR A 93 19.48 -5.67 -17.48
N ASP A 94 19.46 -6.97 -17.78
CA ASP A 94 18.90 -7.50 -19.05
C ASP A 94 17.69 -8.41 -18.81
N ALA A 95 16.71 -7.91 -18.06
CA ALA A 95 15.47 -8.64 -17.83
C ALA A 95 14.65 -8.72 -19.13
N SER A 96 14.32 -9.95 -19.55
CA SER A 96 13.45 -10.22 -20.70
C SER A 96 12.38 -11.25 -20.36
N TYR A 97 11.28 -11.21 -21.11
CA TYR A 97 10.14 -12.11 -20.96
C TYR A 97 9.55 -12.45 -22.33
N ARG A 98 8.84 -13.58 -22.42
CA ARG A 98 8.19 -14.04 -23.65
C ARG A 98 6.69 -14.05 -23.49
N VAL A 99 5.99 -13.42 -24.43
CA VAL A 99 4.52 -13.42 -24.53
C VAL A 99 4.15 -13.54 -26.00
N ASN A 100 3.23 -14.45 -26.33
CA ASN A 100 2.75 -14.69 -27.70
C ASN A 100 3.88 -14.92 -28.73
N GLY A 101 4.92 -15.69 -28.34
CA GLY A 101 6.05 -16.00 -29.21
C GLY A 101 7.07 -14.87 -29.42
N GLN A 102 6.80 -13.67 -28.89
CA GLN A 102 7.72 -12.52 -28.96
C GLN A 102 8.52 -12.39 -27.67
N THR A 103 9.79 -12.03 -27.79
CA THR A 103 10.65 -11.69 -26.64
C THR A 103 10.66 -10.18 -26.46
N TRP A 104 10.36 -9.74 -25.25
CA TRP A 104 10.30 -8.35 -24.84
C TRP A 104 11.30 -8.11 -23.72
N ASN A 105 11.80 -6.88 -23.59
CA ASN A 105 12.62 -6.47 -22.45
C ASN A 105 11.84 -5.56 -21.49
N LEU A 106 12.47 -5.22 -20.37
CA LEU A 106 11.87 -4.33 -19.38
C LEU A 106 11.56 -2.93 -19.93
N GLN A 107 12.41 -2.37 -20.80
CA GLN A 107 12.15 -1.06 -21.41
C GLN A 107 10.91 -1.07 -22.31
N ASP A 108 10.67 -2.16 -23.03
CA ASP A 108 9.43 -2.36 -23.80
C ASP A 108 8.20 -2.46 -22.91
N TYR A 109 8.35 -2.98 -21.69
CA TYR A 109 7.26 -2.98 -20.72
C TYR A 109 6.94 -1.55 -20.26
N LEU A 110 7.95 -0.78 -19.85
CA LEU A 110 7.79 0.59 -19.36
C LEU A 110 7.06 1.47 -20.37
N ARG A 111 7.51 1.44 -21.64
CA ARG A 111 6.91 2.23 -22.73
C ARG A 111 5.46 1.85 -23.04
N ARG A 112 5.10 0.57 -22.98
CA ARG A 112 3.76 0.10 -23.36
C ARG A 112 2.72 0.23 -22.26
N GLN A 113 3.13 0.44 -21.02
CA GLN A 113 2.25 0.36 -19.85
C GLN A 113 2.14 1.69 -19.08
N ASN A 114 2.65 2.80 -19.66
CA ASN A 114 2.62 4.13 -19.06
C ASN A 114 3.15 4.13 -17.61
N VAL A 115 4.29 3.47 -17.38
CA VAL A 115 4.84 3.28 -16.04
C VAL A 115 5.48 4.57 -15.54
N SER A 116 4.90 5.20 -14.52
CA SER A 116 5.43 6.44 -13.91
C SER A 116 6.51 6.18 -12.84
N GLY A 117 6.60 4.96 -12.33
CA GLY A 117 7.60 4.53 -11.37
C GLY A 117 7.64 3.02 -11.21
N MET A 118 8.84 2.45 -11.04
CA MET A 118 9.01 1.01 -10.83
C MET A 118 10.25 0.72 -9.99
N LEU A 119 10.09 -0.17 -9.02
CA LEU A 119 11.15 -0.62 -8.13
C LEU A 119 11.21 -2.15 -8.12
N VAL A 120 12.42 -2.69 -8.27
CA VAL A 120 12.66 -4.13 -8.15
C VAL A 120 13.57 -4.37 -6.98
N LEU A 121 13.07 -5.15 -6.01
CA LEU A 121 13.82 -5.56 -4.84
C LEU A 121 14.29 -7.00 -4.97
N LYS A 122 15.53 -7.26 -4.55
CA LYS A 122 16.09 -8.60 -4.41
C LYS A 122 16.68 -8.74 -3.02
N ASN A 123 16.09 -9.61 -2.21
CA ASN A 123 16.50 -9.84 -0.82
C ASN A 123 16.49 -8.54 0.02
N GLY A 124 15.44 -7.73 -0.13
CA GLY A 124 15.30 -6.46 0.60
C GLY A 124 16.23 -5.34 0.13
N LYS A 125 16.88 -5.50 -1.04
CA LYS A 125 17.79 -4.50 -1.60
C LYS A 125 17.36 -4.05 -2.99
N VAL A 126 17.59 -2.78 -3.33
CA VAL A 126 17.23 -2.17 -4.61
C VAL A 126 18.10 -2.73 -5.73
N ALA A 127 17.55 -3.67 -6.49
CA ALA A 127 18.20 -4.23 -7.67
C ALA A 127 18.05 -3.32 -8.89
N TRP A 128 16.96 -2.56 -8.96
CA TRP A 128 16.66 -1.64 -10.05
C TRP A 128 15.56 -0.66 -9.65
N LYS A 129 15.63 0.57 -10.17
CA LYS A 129 14.70 1.66 -9.90
C LYS A 129 14.53 2.49 -11.17
N TYR A 130 13.30 2.88 -11.45
CA TYR A 130 12.92 3.74 -12.56
C TYR A 130 11.87 4.73 -12.09
N LEU A 131 12.05 5.99 -12.49
CA LEU A 131 11.15 7.09 -12.25
C LEU A 131 10.97 7.80 -13.59
N ALA A 132 9.72 8.05 -13.97
CA ALA A 132 9.36 8.69 -15.23
C ALA A 132 8.45 9.89 -14.99
N GLU A 133 8.09 10.58 -16.06
CA GLU A 133 7.13 11.70 -16.03
C GLU A 133 7.52 12.83 -15.07
N GLY A 134 8.81 12.99 -14.78
CA GLY A 134 9.33 13.98 -13.82
C GLY A 134 9.23 13.58 -12.35
N ASN A 135 8.80 12.35 -12.04
CA ASN A 135 8.80 11.84 -10.67
C ASN A 135 10.24 11.78 -10.11
N THR A 136 10.34 12.03 -8.81
CA THR A 136 11.57 12.05 -8.02
C THR A 136 11.48 11.05 -6.87
N ASP A 137 12.55 10.96 -6.08
CA ASP A 137 12.56 10.12 -4.88
C ASP A 137 11.60 10.60 -3.78
N THR A 138 11.17 11.87 -3.85
CA THR A 138 10.22 12.47 -2.89
C THR A 138 8.79 12.49 -3.40
N THR A 139 8.53 12.02 -4.64
CA THR A 139 7.16 11.93 -5.16
C THR A 139 6.33 11.00 -4.32
N LEU A 140 5.22 11.51 -3.77
CA LEU A 140 4.16 10.67 -3.22
C LEU A 140 3.29 10.15 -4.36
N TRP A 141 2.84 8.90 -4.24
CA TRP A 141 1.93 8.30 -5.21
C TRP A 141 0.80 7.56 -4.50
N THR A 142 -0.43 7.84 -4.92
CA THR A 142 -1.63 7.23 -4.35
C THR A 142 -1.70 5.74 -4.63
N SER A 143 -2.11 5.00 -3.61
CA SER A 143 -2.25 3.55 -3.62
C SER A 143 -3.28 3.02 -4.60
N ARG A 144 -4.32 3.83 -4.88
CA ARG A 144 -5.61 3.30 -5.32
C ARG A 144 -5.91 2.00 -4.55
N SER A 145 -6.33 0.94 -5.22
CA SER A 145 -6.73 -0.29 -4.53
C SER A 145 -5.61 -1.08 -3.85
N VAL A 146 -4.33 -0.73 -4.00
CA VAL A 146 -3.26 -1.36 -3.21
C VAL A 146 -3.45 -1.07 -1.72
N GLY A 147 -4.08 0.06 -1.36
CA GLY A 147 -4.36 0.46 0.03
C GLY A 147 -5.17 -0.58 0.82
N LYS A 148 -6.05 -1.33 0.16
CA LYS A 148 -6.83 -2.42 0.79
C LYS A 148 -5.92 -3.47 1.44
N SER A 149 -4.75 -3.72 0.86
CA SER A 149 -3.78 -4.67 1.41
C SER A 149 -3.11 -4.13 2.67
N VAL A 150 -2.90 -2.81 2.73
CA VAL A 150 -2.38 -2.12 3.92
C VAL A 150 -3.41 -2.22 5.05
N VAL A 151 -4.68 -1.89 4.78
CA VAL A 151 -5.77 -1.98 5.75
C VAL A 151 -5.97 -3.42 6.23
N ALA A 152 -5.99 -4.41 5.33
CA ALA A 152 -6.08 -5.82 5.72
C ALA A 152 -4.90 -6.27 6.59
N THR A 153 -3.69 -5.74 6.33
CA THR A 153 -2.53 -6.00 7.19
C THR A 153 -2.69 -5.39 8.56
N LEU A 154 -3.20 -4.15 8.65
CA LEU A 154 -3.50 -3.48 9.91
C LEU A 154 -4.59 -4.21 10.70
N VAL A 155 -5.61 -4.77 10.06
CA VAL A 155 -6.58 -5.68 10.72
C VAL A 155 -5.85 -6.88 11.34
N GLY A 156 -4.89 -7.47 10.62
CA GLY A 156 -4.05 -8.54 11.17
C GLY A 156 -3.22 -8.10 12.39
N VAL A 157 -2.75 -6.85 12.41
CA VAL A 157 -2.06 -6.27 13.58
C VAL A 157 -3.04 -6.04 14.74
N ALA A 158 -4.24 -5.51 14.47
CA ALA A 158 -5.29 -5.29 15.45
C ALA A 158 -5.74 -6.60 16.11
N ILE A 159 -5.87 -7.69 15.34
CA ILE A 159 -6.14 -9.03 15.87
C ILE A 159 -5.01 -9.47 16.80
N LYS A 160 -3.75 -9.27 16.40
CA LYS A 160 -2.59 -9.63 17.23
C LYS A 160 -2.55 -8.84 18.54
N GLN A 161 -3.03 -7.60 18.53
CA GLN A 161 -3.10 -6.72 19.69
C GLN A 161 -4.36 -6.94 20.55
N GLY A 162 -5.28 -7.83 20.13
CA GLY A 162 -6.54 -8.08 20.82
C GLY A 162 -7.56 -6.94 20.67
N LYS A 163 -7.38 -6.04 19.70
CA LYS A 163 -8.33 -4.97 19.35
C LYS A 163 -9.48 -5.48 18.49
N ILE A 164 -9.20 -6.50 17.68
CA ILE A 164 -10.18 -7.31 16.97
C ILE A 164 -10.04 -8.73 17.51
N HIS A 165 -11.15 -9.41 17.79
CA HIS A 165 -11.08 -10.74 18.39
C HIS A 165 -10.75 -11.82 17.35
N SER A 166 -11.45 -11.84 16.21
CA SER A 166 -11.25 -12.81 15.14
C SER A 166 -11.65 -12.27 13.76
N LEU A 167 -11.16 -12.90 12.69
CA LEU A 167 -11.69 -12.67 11.34
C LEU A 167 -13.14 -13.15 11.18
N ASP A 168 -13.61 -14.03 12.06
CA ASP A 168 -14.99 -14.51 12.07
C ASP A 168 -15.94 -13.58 12.84
N ASP A 169 -15.43 -12.47 13.40
CA ASP A 169 -16.27 -11.47 14.03
C ASP A 169 -17.20 -10.84 12.97
N LEU A 170 -18.45 -10.61 13.37
CA LEU A 170 -19.43 -9.92 12.54
C LEU A 170 -19.08 -8.43 12.49
N ILE A 171 -19.20 -7.82 11.32
CA ILE A 171 -18.93 -6.39 11.15
C ILE A 171 -19.86 -5.52 12.02
N THR A 172 -21.08 -6.00 12.29
CA THR A 172 -22.07 -5.36 13.15
C THR A 172 -21.71 -5.35 14.65
N GLN A 173 -20.61 -6.02 15.05
CA GLN A 173 -20.05 -5.87 16.39
C GLN A 173 -19.29 -4.54 16.53
N TYR A 174 -18.71 -4.05 15.44
CA TYR A 174 -17.96 -2.80 15.38
C TYR A 174 -18.82 -1.64 14.83
N GLU A 175 -19.77 -1.97 13.96
CA GLU A 175 -20.69 -1.05 13.27
C GLU A 175 -22.15 -1.43 13.59
N PRO A 176 -22.63 -1.18 14.83
CA PRO A 176 -23.91 -1.69 15.31
C PRO A 176 -25.14 -1.13 14.59
N ASP A 177 -25.01 0.04 13.96
CA ASP A 177 -26.04 0.69 13.15
C ASP A 177 -26.30 -0.02 11.81
N LEU A 178 -25.40 -0.92 11.38
CA LEU A 178 -25.60 -1.75 10.18
C LEU A 178 -26.50 -2.97 10.40
N LYS A 179 -26.98 -3.22 11.63
CA LYS A 179 -27.96 -4.28 11.90
C LYS A 179 -29.23 -4.07 11.09
N GLY A 180 -29.75 -5.14 10.49
CA GLY A 180 -30.91 -5.07 9.59
C GLY A 180 -30.62 -4.59 8.16
N THR A 181 -29.39 -4.18 7.84
CA THR A 181 -28.97 -3.86 6.45
C THR A 181 -28.43 -5.10 5.72
N ALA A 182 -27.99 -4.94 4.47
CA ALA A 182 -27.31 -6.02 3.73
C ALA A 182 -25.96 -6.45 4.34
N TRP A 183 -25.43 -5.67 5.27
CA TRP A 183 -24.18 -5.93 5.97
C TRP A 183 -24.35 -6.82 7.21
N ASP A 184 -25.58 -7.01 7.68
CA ASP A 184 -25.85 -7.91 8.81
C ASP A 184 -25.45 -9.35 8.48
N GLY A 185 -24.85 -10.06 9.44
CA GLY A 185 -24.32 -11.41 9.23
C GLY A 185 -23.05 -11.50 8.37
N VAL A 186 -22.47 -10.39 7.90
CA VAL A 186 -21.17 -10.39 7.21
C VAL A 186 -20.03 -10.41 8.23
N THR A 187 -19.02 -11.25 8.00
CA THR A 187 -17.79 -11.32 8.82
C THR A 187 -16.68 -10.45 8.26
N LEU A 188 -15.72 -10.07 9.11
CA LEU A 188 -14.48 -9.41 8.67
C LEU A 188 -13.73 -10.20 7.59
N LYS A 189 -13.69 -11.54 7.71
CA LYS A 189 -13.10 -12.45 6.73
C LYS A 189 -13.74 -12.26 5.36
N GLN A 190 -15.07 -12.26 5.31
CA GLN A 190 -15.83 -12.12 4.06
C GLN A 190 -15.67 -10.73 3.45
N LEU A 191 -15.49 -9.70 4.27
CA LEU A 191 -15.21 -8.35 3.82
C LEU A 191 -13.84 -8.28 3.14
N ILE A 192 -12.79 -8.80 3.80
CA ILE A 192 -11.42 -8.87 3.28
C ILE A 192 -11.33 -9.74 2.02
N SER A 193 -12.09 -10.83 1.94
CA SER A 193 -12.06 -11.75 0.79
C SER A 193 -12.99 -11.34 -0.34
N HIS A 194 -13.67 -10.19 -0.26
CA HIS A 194 -14.65 -9.74 -1.26
C HIS A 194 -15.78 -10.76 -1.51
N THR A 195 -16.29 -11.36 -0.43
CA THR A 195 -17.38 -12.36 -0.47
C THR A 195 -18.52 -11.97 0.47
N SER A 196 -18.82 -10.68 0.64
CA SER A 196 -19.91 -10.22 1.51
C SER A 196 -21.30 -10.59 1.00
N GLY A 197 -21.43 -10.81 -0.32
CA GLY A 197 -22.73 -11.00 -0.98
C GLY A 197 -23.55 -9.72 -1.15
N VAL A 198 -23.01 -8.56 -0.73
CA VAL A 198 -23.62 -7.24 -0.93
C VAL A 198 -23.37 -6.78 -2.37
N ALA A 199 -24.40 -6.21 -3.01
CA ALA A 199 -24.30 -5.71 -4.38
C ALA A 199 -23.33 -4.52 -4.44
N TRP A 200 -22.42 -4.55 -5.42
CA TRP A 200 -21.54 -3.42 -5.72
C TRP A 200 -21.22 -3.41 -7.22
N ASN A 201 -21.51 -2.29 -7.88
CA ASN A 201 -21.12 -2.08 -9.26
C ASN A 201 -19.74 -1.38 -9.32
N GLU A 202 -18.69 -2.16 -9.66
CA GLU A 202 -17.31 -1.70 -9.80
C GLU A 202 -16.94 -1.27 -11.24
N ASP A 203 -17.92 -0.98 -12.10
CA ASP A 203 -17.65 -0.55 -13.47
C ASP A 203 -17.13 0.90 -13.50
N TYR A 204 -15.82 1.05 -13.68
CA TYR A 204 -15.12 2.34 -13.80
C TYR A 204 -15.53 3.16 -15.03
N THR A 205 -16.21 2.56 -16.01
CA THR A 205 -16.63 3.23 -17.25
C THR A 205 -18.08 3.68 -17.22
N ASN A 206 -18.85 3.18 -16.25
CA ASN A 206 -20.24 3.54 -16.08
C ASN A 206 -20.37 4.68 -15.05
N PRO A 207 -20.82 5.89 -15.44
CA PRO A 207 -20.96 7.01 -14.52
C PRO A 207 -22.05 6.79 -13.46
N GLN A 208 -22.89 5.76 -13.61
CA GLN A 208 -23.92 5.36 -12.65
C GLN A 208 -23.50 4.16 -11.78
N SER A 209 -22.25 3.72 -11.87
CA SER A 209 -21.74 2.67 -10.99
C SER A 209 -21.62 3.14 -9.55
N ASP A 210 -21.63 2.20 -8.61
CA ASP A 210 -21.45 2.52 -7.20
C ASP A 210 -20.04 3.08 -6.96
N PHE A 211 -19.04 2.62 -7.74
CA PHE A 211 -17.71 3.21 -7.72
C PHE A 211 -17.69 4.66 -8.20
N ALA A 212 -18.39 5.01 -9.29
CA ALA A 212 -18.46 6.40 -9.75
C ALA A 212 -19.17 7.30 -8.71
N ARG A 213 -20.23 6.79 -8.08
CA ARG A 213 -20.93 7.50 -6.99
C ARG A 213 -20.05 7.66 -5.75
N LEU A 214 -19.22 6.66 -5.44
CA LEU A 214 -18.21 6.74 -4.39
C LEU A 214 -17.27 7.90 -4.68
N THR A 215 -16.62 7.94 -5.85
CA THR A 215 -15.65 9.00 -6.19
C THR A 215 -16.27 10.40 -6.17
N GLU A 216 -17.53 10.53 -6.60
CA GLU A 216 -18.28 11.79 -6.48
C GLU A 216 -18.59 12.19 -5.03
N CYS A 217 -18.80 11.24 -4.13
CA CYS A 217 -18.88 11.54 -2.70
C CYS A 217 -17.56 12.08 -2.15
N GLU A 218 -16.42 11.52 -2.56
CA GLU A 218 -15.12 11.90 -2.02
C GLU A 218 -14.61 13.25 -2.51
N ALA A 219 -15.09 13.72 -3.68
CA ALA A 219 -14.69 14.99 -4.27
C ALA A 219 -15.39 16.22 -3.68
N ARG A 220 -16.35 16.05 -2.75
CA ARG A 220 -17.17 17.14 -2.17
C ARG A 220 -17.08 17.22 -0.65
N PRO A 221 -17.42 18.38 -0.04
CA PRO A 221 -17.60 18.48 1.40
C PRO A 221 -18.63 17.47 1.93
N GLY A 222 -18.46 17.00 3.17
CA GLY A 222 -19.33 15.98 3.76
C GLY A 222 -19.14 14.59 3.15
N ALA A 223 -17.93 14.30 2.66
CA ALA A 223 -17.61 13.06 1.97
C ALA A 223 -17.93 11.80 2.79
N TYR A 224 -17.62 11.79 4.10
CA TYR A 224 -17.91 10.65 4.96
C TYR A 224 -19.40 10.26 4.94
N ASP A 225 -20.29 11.20 5.27
CA ASP A 225 -21.73 10.94 5.34
C ASP A 225 -22.28 10.46 3.99
N CYS A 226 -21.79 11.04 2.89
CA CYS A 226 -22.17 10.64 1.54
C CYS A 226 -21.75 9.19 1.24
N VAL A 227 -20.50 8.83 1.53
CA VAL A 227 -20.01 7.46 1.33
C VAL A 227 -20.71 6.48 2.26
N ARG A 228 -20.91 6.85 3.53
CA ARG A 228 -21.62 6.02 4.51
C ARG A 228 -23.04 5.72 4.07
N GLN A 229 -23.78 6.73 3.58
CA GLN A 229 -25.13 6.55 3.07
C GLN A 229 -25.15 5.64 1.83
N LEU A 230 -24.19 5.82 0.92
CA LEU A 230 -24.03 4.96 -0.25
C LEU A 230 -23.81 3.50 0.15
N VAL A 231 -22.83 3.23 1.02
CA VAL A 231 -22.41 1.88 1.39
C VAL A 231 -23.46 1.18 2.24
N SER A 232 -24.04 1.84 3.24
CA SER A 232 -25.06 1.26 4.12
C SER A 232 -26.38 0.97 3.39
N GLY A 233 -26.72 1.76 2.36
CA GLY A 233 -27.94 1.63 1.57
C GLY A 233 -27.93 0.52 0.51
N LEU A 234 -26.84 -0.24 0.38
CA LEU A 234 -26.73 -1.32 -0.60
C LEU A 234 -27.64 -2.51 -0.23
N ARG A 235 -28.07 -3.25 -1.25
CA ARG A 235 -28.88 -4.45 -1.09
C ARG A 235 -28.02 -5.72 -1.12
N ARG A 236 -28.51 -6.78 -0.48
CA ARG A 236 -27.92 -8.11 -0.59
C ARG A 236 -28.24 -8.70 -1.98
N ALA A 237 -27.22 -9.13 -2.71
CA ALA A 237 -27.36 -9.84 -3.98
C ALA A 237 -27.27 -11.36 -3.80
N HIS A 238 -26.41 -11.80 -2.88
CA HIS A 238 -26.16 -13.21 -2.58
C HIS A 238 -26.00 -13.41 -1.06
N PRO A 239 -26.18 -14.64 -0.55
CA PRO A 239 -25.81 -14.94 0.84
C PRO A 239 -24.32 -14.67 1.08
N ALA A 240 -23.99 -14.24 2.30
CA ALA A 240 -22.63 -13.92 2.68
C ALA A 240 -21.73 -15.17 2.61
N GLY A 241 -20.56 -15.04 1.96
CA GLY A 241 -19.58 -16.11 1.79
C GLY A 241 -19.77 -16.99 0.56
N GLU A 242 -20.87 -16.86 -0.18
CA GLU A 242 -21.16 -17.76 -1.31
C GLU A 242 -20.62 -17.27 -2.65
N ASN A 243 -20.49 -15.95 -2.84
CA ASN A 243 -20.09 -15.36 -4.12
C ASN A 243 -18.96 -14.36 -3.93
N TRP A 244 -17.95 -14.44 -4.80
CA TRP A 244 -16.89 -13.45 -4.88
C TRP A 244 -17.32 -12.29 -5.78
N SER A 245 -17.27 -11.07 -5.26
CA SER A 245 -17.53 -9.83 -5.97
C SER A 245 -16.62 -8.75 -5.41
N TYR A 246 -15.66 -8.29 -6.22
CA TYR A 246 -14.79 -7.18 -5.85
C TYR A 246 -15.63 -5.95 -5.48
N SER A 247 -15.29 -5.30 -4.37
CA SER A 247 -16.07 -4.17 -3.84
C SER A 247 -15.18 -3.16 -3.13
N SER A 248 -15.08 -1.97 -3.69
CA SER A 248 -14.47 -0.81 -3.02
C SER A 248 -15.30 -0.34 -1.82
N GLY A 249 -16.64 -0.38 -1.89
CA GLY A 249 -17.50 -0.05 -0.74
C GLY A 249 -17.35 -1.01 0.44
N GLY A 250 -17.20 -2.32 0.18
CA GLY A 250 -16.88 -3.28 1.24
C GLY A 250 -15.48 -3.06 1.84
N ALA A 251 -14.50 -2.72 1.02
CA ALA A 251 -13.17 -2.40 1.53
C ALA A 251 -13.12 -1.07 2.29
N TRP A 252 -13.94 -0.09 1.91
CA TRP A 252 -14.13 1.14 2.65
C TRP A 252 -14.63 0.83 4.07
N LEU A 253 -15.67 0.00 4.18
CA LEU A 253 -16.25 -0.40 5.46
C LEU A 253 -15.25 -1.16 6.36
N LEU A 254 -14.25 -1.83 5.77
CA LEU A 254 -13.18 -2.45 6.54
C LEU A 254 -12.30 -1.42 7.25
N GLY A 255 -12.12 -0.24 6.64
CA GLY A 255 -11.46 0.92 7.23
C GLY A 255 -12.21 1.41 8.47
N ASP A 256 -13.51 1.71 8.34
CA ASP A 256 -14.38 2.11 9.45
C ASP A 256 -14.29 1.12 10.62
N VAL A 257 -14.45 -0.18 10.35
CA VAL A 257 -14.36 -1.21 11.38
C VAL A 257 -13.01 -1.18 12.10
N LEU A 258 -11.91 -1.00 11.35
CA LEU A 258 -10.57 -0.95 11.92
C LEU A 258 -10.37 0.29 12.80
N GLU A 259 -10.83 1.46 12.35
CA GLU A 259 -10.76 2.68 13.16
C GLU A 259 -11.62 2.57 14.42
N ARG A 260 -12.84 2.01 14.34
CA ARG A 260 -13.67 1.72 15.52
C ARG A 260 -13.02 0.77 16.50
N ALA A 261 -12.42 -0.31 16.00
CA ALA A 261 -11.76 -1.31 16.84
C ALA A 261 -10.51 -0.76 17.54
N THR A 262 -9.81 0.19 16.92
CA THR A 262 -8.53 0.71 17.41
C THR A 262 -8.67 2.02 18.17
N GLY A 263 -9.69 2.82 17.85
CA GLY A 263 -9.87 4.20 18.33
C GLY A 263 -8.88 5.18 17.71
N MET A 264 -8.31 4.87 16.54
CA MET A 264 -7.29 5.66 15.85
C MET A 264 -7.63 5.76 14.37
N THR A 265 -7.26 6.86 13.72
CA THR A 265 -7.33 6.95 12.26
C THR A 265 -6.40 5.92 11.60
N LEU A 266 -6.65 5.57 10.34
CA LEU A 266 -5.81 4.62 9.61
C LEU A 266 -4.35 5.10 9.53
N ALA A 267 -4.12 6.40 9.29
CA ALA A 267 -2.82 7.05 9.28
C ALA A 267 -2.12 6.90 10.63
N ALA A 268 -2.77 7.27 11.72
CA ALA A 268 -2.19 7.21 13.06
C ALA A 268 -1.91 5.75 13.49
N TYR A 269 -2.80 4.82 13.14
CA TYR A 269 -2.60 3.41 13.43
C TYR A 269 -1.47 2.81 12.59
N LEU A 270 -1.38 3.15 11.30
CA LEU A 270 -0.27 2.78 10.42
C LEU A 270 1.05 3.29 10.97
N GLU A 271 1.12 4.58 11.32
CA GLU A 271 2.31 5.24 11.84
C GLU A 271 2.90 4.44 13.01
N LYS A 272 2.05 4.21 14.02
CA LYS A 272 2.42 3.56 15.27
C LYS A 272 2.74 2.09 15.11
N SER A 273 2.02 1.39 14.24
CA SER A 273 2.06 -0.07 14.20
C SER A 273 3.03 -0.64 13.15
N ILE A 274 3.29 0.11 12.07
CA ILE A 274 4.12 -0.35 10.96
C ILE A 274 5.12 0.72 10.49
N TRP A 275 4.69 1.96 10.26
CA TRP A 275 5.53 2.95 9.58
C TRP A 275 6.82 3.25 10.34
N GLN A 276 6.70 3.69 11.60
CA GLN A 276 7.88 3.96 12.44
C GLN A 276 8.60 2.68 12.88
N PRO A 277 7.92 1.61 13.36
CA PRO A 277 8.63 0.43 13.86
C PRO A 277 9.45 -0.32 12.80
N TYR A 278 9.11 -0.17 11.52
CA TYR A 278 9.82 -0.83 10.41
C TYR A 278 10.73 0.12 9.62
N GLY A 279 10.92 1.35 10.10
CA GLY A 279 11.92 2.27 9.60
C GLY A 279 11.67 2.72 8.16
N MET A 280 10.42 3.06 7.83
CA MET A 280 10.10 3.67 6.53
C MET A 280 10.92 4.95 6.32
N ALA A 281 11.16 5.32 5.07
CA ALA A 281 12.13 6.34 4.68
C ALA A 281 11.55 7.76 4.64
N SER A 282 10.25 7.90 4.41
CA SER A 282 9.62 9.21 4.24
C SER A 282 8.25 9.29 4.89
N ASP A 283 7.83 10.50 5.21
CA ASP A 283 6.45 10.77 5.60
C ASP A 283 5.53 10.45 4.42
N GLY A 284 4.29 10.11 4.73
CA GLY A 284 3.25 9.96 3.74
C GLY A 284 1.94 10.58 4.20
N VAL A 285 0.93 10.48 3.34
CA VAL A 285 -0.39 11.06 3.58
C VAL A 285 -1.44 9.99 3.35
N TRP A 286 -2.40 9.86 4.26
CA TRP A 286 -3.60 9.08 4.04
C TRP A 286 -4.75 10.05 3.77
N HIS A 287 -5.48 9.86 2.66
CA HIS A 287 -6.68 10.65 2.37
C HIS A 287 -7.68 10.50 3.53
N ALA A 288 -8.08 11.63 4.10
CA ALA A 288 -9.06 11.73 5.17
C ALA A 288 -10.38 12.29 4.66
N TYR A 289 -11.50 11.65 5.03
CA TYR A 289 -12.82 12.27 4.86
C TYR A 289 -13.00 13.44 5.81
N THR A 290 -12.49 13.28 7.03
CA THR A 290 -12.40 14.32 8.05
C THR A 290 -11.02 14.22 8.70
N LYS A 291 -10.17 15.24 8.49
CA LYS A 291 -8.79 15.27 8.97
C LYS A 291 -8.72 15.04 10.49
N GLY A 292 -7.90 14.09 10.93
CA GLY A 292 -7.69 13.71 12.32
C GLY A 292 -8.80 12.85 12.93
N GLU A 293 -9.84 12.54 12.16
CA GLU A 293 -11.01 11.81 12.65
C GLU A 293 -11.29 10.53 11.88
N HIS A 294 -11.22 10.56 10.55
CA HIS A 294 -11.68 9.44 9.72
C HIS A 294 -11.00 9.37 8.35
N ASP A 295 -10.25 8.29 8.10
CA ASP A 295 -9.48 8.02 6.88
C ASP A 295 -10.19 7.09 5.88
N VAL A 296 -9.79 7.16 4.61
CA VAL A 296 -10.36 6.30 3.56
C VAL A 296 -9.87 4.86 3.63
N GLY A 297 -10.76 3.90 3.90
CA GLY A 297 -10.42 2.47 4.02
C GLY A 297 -10.06 1.72 2.73
N ALA A 298 -10.52 2.20 1.57
CA ALA A 298 -10.41 1.44 0.31
C ALA A 298 -9.17 1.78 -0.54
N HIS A 299 -8.56 2.95 -0.31
CA HIS A 299 -7.45 3.54 -1.05
C HIS A 299 -6.92 4.76 -0.27
N GLY A 300 -6.29 5.75 -0.92
CA GLY A 300 -5.96 7.03 -0.30
C GLY A 300 -4.63 7.08 0.45
N PHE A 301 -3.99 5.93 0.68
CA PHE A 301 -2.61 5.87 1.15
C PHE A 301 -1.64 6.37 0.08
N ASN A 302 -0.85 7.39 0.39
CA ASN A 302 0.15 8.02 -0.48
C ASN A 302 1.55 7.86 0.14
N ALA A 303 2.48 7.30 -0.63
CA ALA A 303 3.85 7.05 -0.17
C ALA A 303 4.86 7.17 -1.33
N THR A 304 6.15 7.29 -0.99
CA THR A 304 7.24 7.27 -1.96
C THR A 304 7.37 5.89 -2.60
N LEU A 305 7.98 5.83 -3.79
CA LEU A 305 8.25 4.55 -4.47
C LEU A 305 9.12 3.61 -3.61
N GLU A 306 10.03 4.16 -2.82
CA GLU A 306 10.87 3.38 -1.91
C GLU A 306 10.05 2.72 -0.80
N ASP A 307 9.18 3.51 -0.16
CA ASP A 307 8.34 3.03 0.92
C ASP A 307 7.24 2.09 0.44
N TRP A 308 6.78 2.21 -0.81
CA TRP A 308 5.99 1.18 -1.47
C TRP A 308 6.72 -0.17 -1.55
N GLY A 309 8.03 -0.15 -1.83
CA GLY A 309 8.85 -1.37 -1.82
C GLY A 309 9.13 -1.92 -0.42
N ALA A 310 9.40 -1.03 0.54
CA ALA A 310 9.71 -1.38 1.92
C ALA A 310 8.49 -1.94 2.66
N SER A 311 7.34 -1.28 2.54
CA SER A 311 6.07 -1.66 3.20
C SER A 311 5.66 -3.09 2.87
N VAL A 312 5.69 -3.49 1.60
CA VAL A 312 5.32 -4.86 1.18
C VAL A 312 6.30 -5.90 1.73
N SER A 313 7.59 -5.58 1.77
CA SER A 313 8.60 -6.45 2.40
C SER A 313 8.31 -6.63 3.90
N SER A 314 7.98 -5.55 4.59
CA SER A 314 7.63 -5.54 6.01
C SER A 314 6.30 -6.25 6.31
N PHE A 315 5.28 -6.09 5.46
CA PHE A 315 4.00 -6.80 5.57
C PHE A 315 4.20 -8.32 5.39
N CYS A 316 5.00 -8.74 4.41
CA CYS A 316 5.37 -10.15 4.22
C CYS A 316 6.18 -10.71 5.41
N ILE A 317 7.10 -9.94 5.99
CA ILE A 317 7.89 -10.37 7.16
C ILE A 317 7.01 -10.49 8.40
N THR A 318 6.10 -9.56 8.62
CA THR A 318 5.12 -9.59 9.72
C THR A 318 4.26 -10.86 9.66
N ALA A 319 3.88 -11.28 8.45
CA ALA A 319 3.18 -12.54 8.21
C ALA A 319 4.07 -13.78 8.44
N CYS A 320 5.33 -13.76 7.96
CA CYS A 320 6.25 -14.92 8.00
C CYS A 320 6.90 -15.19 9.36
N CYS A 321 7.19 -14.17 10.18
CA CYS A 321 7.80 -14.38 11.51
C CYS A 321 6.93 -15.24 12.46
N ARG A 322 5.67 -15.52 12.08
CA ARG A 322 4.74 -16.34 12.87
C ARG A 322 4.64 -17.80 12.46
N THR A 323 4.95 -18.20 11.23
CA THR A 323 5.02 -19.64 10.89
C THR A 323 6.20 -20.32 11.61
N ALA A 324 7.32 -19.61 11.76
CA ALA A 324 8.47 -20.09 12.52
C ALA A 324 8.18 -20.23 14.03
N SER A 325 7.49 -19.26 14.65
CA SER A 325 7.23 -19.30 16.10
C SER A 325 6.13 -20.27 16.54
N ARG A 326 5.17 -20.59 15.65
CA ARG A 326 4.17 -21.67 15.92
C ARG A 326 4.76 -23.07 15.78
N SER A 327 5.76 -23.27 14.91
CA SER A 327 6.44 -24.57 14.78
C SER A 327 7.26 -24.92 16.03
N CYS A 328 7.89 -23.94 16.69
CA CYS A 328 8.67 -24.18 17.91
C CYS A 328 7.82 -24.48 19.16
N ARG A 329 6.53 -24.14 19.16
CA ARG A 329 5.66 -24.33 20.34
C ARG A 329 5.01 -25.72 20.44
N LYS A 330 5.12 -26.56 19.39
CA LYS A 330 4.51 -27.90 19.35
C LYS A 330 5.47 -29.05 19.72
N THR A 331 6.75 -28.79 19.89
CA THR A 331 7.72 -29.80 20.37
C THR A 331 8.03 -29.53 21.84
N GLY A 332 7.19 -30.06 22.73
CA GLY A 332 7.52 -30.11 24.15
C GLY A 332 8.72 -31.04 24.37
N LEU A 333 9.86 -30.46 24.75
CA LEU A 333 11.02 -31.18 25.27
C LEU A 333 11.55 -30.38 26.48
N PRO A 334 11.90 -31.05 27.60
CA PRO A 334 12.23 -30.35 28.85
C PRO A 334 13.58 -29.63 28.79
N SER A 335 13.66 -28.58 29.59
CA SER A 335 14.82 -27.74 29.83
C SER A 335 16.00 -28.48 30.47
N HIS A 336 17.17 -28.45 29.82
CA HIS A 336 18.47 -28.50 30.49
C HIS A 336 19.48 -27.56 29.81
N HIS A 337 20.29 -26.91 30.65
CA HIS A 337 21.35 -25.96 30.31
C HIS A 337 22.36 -26.47 29.28
N ALA A 338 22.74 -25.62 28.32
CA ALA A 338 24.12 -25.26 27.99
C ALA A 338 24.14 -24.34 26.75
N GLY A 339 24.97 -23.30 26.79
CA GLY A 339 25.01 -22.24 25.78
C GLY A 339 25.51 -22.71 24.41
N LEU A 340 24.99 -22.04 23.37
CA LEU A 340 25.67 -21.62 22.15
C LEU A 340 24.63 -20.93 21.25
N GLY A 341 24.87 -19.66 20.94
CA GLY A 341 23.99 -18.85 20.12
C GLY A 341 23.75 -19.47 18.74
N ARG A 342 22.48 -19.72 18.42
CA ARG A 342 22.03 -19.94 17.03
C ARG A 342 20.94 -18.91 16.73
N GLN A 343 21.31 -17.87 15.99
CA GLN A 343 20.35 -17.00 15.30
C GLN A 343 19.50 -17.86 14.36
N ALA A 344 18.20 -17.91 14.60
CA ALA A 344 17.24 -18.50 13.67
C ALA A 344 17.28 -17.70 12.35
N ARG A 345 17.70 -18.33 11.26
CA ARG A 345 17.70 -17.71 9.92
C ARG A 345 16.31 -17.79 9.32
N CYS A 346 15.70 -16.63 9.06
CA CYS A 346 14.53 -16.51 8.19
C CYS A 346 14.90 -16.89 6.73
N PRO A 347 14.02 -17.54 5.95
CA PRO A 347 14.33 -17.91 4.56
C PRO A 347 14.47 -16.67 3.67
N ARG A 348 15.65 -16.52 3.06
CA ARG A 348 16.12 -15.36 2.28
C ARG A 348 15.63 -15.32 0.82
N ARG A 349 14.41 -15.73 0.50
CA ARG A 349 13.91 -15.63 -0.90
C ARG A 349 12.51 -15.06 -0.94
N ILE A 350 12.45 -13.74 -1.12
CA ILE A 350 11.26 -13.01 -1.55
C ILE A 350 11.68 -12.30 -2.84
N HIS A 351 10.97 -12.61 -3.93
CA HIS A 351 11.06 -11.91 -5.20
C HIS A 351 9.76 -11.15 -5.38
N THR A 352 9.81 -9.82 -5.37
CA THR A 352 8.63 -8.97 -5.58
C THR A 352 8.93 -8.01 -6.72
N VAL A 353 8.04 -7.99 -7.71
CA VAL A 353 8.05 -7.06 -8.84
C VAL A 353 6.80 -6.21 -8.72
N PHE A 354 6.96 -4.89 -8.65
CA PHE A 354 5.85 -3.94 -8.60
C PHE A 354 5.65 -3.31 -9.96
N THR A 355 4.39 -3.19 -10.36
CA THR A 355 3.98 -2.43 -11.54
C THR A 355 2.70 -1.68 -11.19
N ALA A 356 2.75 -0.36 -11.10
CA ALA A 356 1.57 0.48 -11.19
C ALA A 356 1.25 0.64 -12.69
N THR A 357 0.12 0.12 -13.14
CA THR A 357 -0.34 0.26 -14.53
C THR A 357 -1.71 0.93 -14.54
N SER A 358 -1.94 1.83 -15.48
CA SER A 358 -3.25 2.46 -15.69
C SER A 358 -3.83 2.04 -17.05
N GLY A 359 -4.82 1.15 -17.02
CA GLY A 359 -5.75 0.90 -18.14
C GLY A 359 -5.53 -0.39 -18.95
N GLY A 360 -6.62 -1.15 -19.12
CA GLY A 360 -6.74 -2.20 -20.14
C GLY A 360 -7.92 -3.18 -19.94
N THR A 361 -8.95 -3.06 -20.78
CA THR A 361 -10.16 -3.92 -20.85
C THR A 361 -9.84 -5.35 -21.28
N MET A 362 -10.60 -6.35 -20.78
CA MET A 362 -10.47 -7.74 -21.29
C MET A 362 -11.77 -8.56 -21.14
N LYS A 363 -12.16 -9.23 -22.24
CA LYS A 363 -13.28 -10.19 -22.37
C LYS A 363 -12.95 -11.54 -21.70
N CYS A 364 -13.94 -12.14 -21.04
CA CYS A 364 -13.85 -13.44 -20.36
C CYS A 364 -14.14 -14.64 -21.30
N ARG A 365 -13.38 -15.73 -21.14
CA ARG A 365 -13.83 -17.11 -21.46
C ARG A 365 -13.41 -18.06 -20.33
N PRO A 366 -14.28 -18.98 -19.88
CA PRO A 366 -14.02 -19.85 -18.74
C PRO A 366 -13.33 -21.17 -19.16
N MET A 367 -12.39 -21.67 -18.34
CA MET A 367 -11.97 -23.07 -18.33
C MET A 367 -12.56 -23.78 -17.10
N ARG A 368 -13.22 -24.93 -17.35
CA ARG A 368 -13.80 -25.82 -16.32
C ARG A 368 -12.71 -26.62 -15.57
N PRO A 369 -12.93 -27.02 -14.31
CA PRO A 369 -12.04 -27.92 -13.60
C PRO A 369 -12.47 -29.39 -13.72
N THR A 370 -11.52 -30.29 -13.98
CA THR A 370 -11.67 -31.74 -13.73
C THR A 370 -11.07 -32.10 -12.38
N LEU A 371 -11.90 -32.76 -11.58
CA LEU A 371 -11.63 -33.29 -10.23
C LEU A 371 -10.86 -34.62 -10.32
N ASN A 372 -9.95 -34.91 -9.37
CA ASN A 372 -9.91 -36.24 -8.77
C ASN A 372 -9.24 -36.29 -7.39
N LEU A 373 -9.87 -37.02 -6.47
CA LEU A 373 -9.56 -37.16 -5.04
C LEU A 373 -8.66 -38.38 -4.77
N ARG A 374 -7.77 -38.23 -3.77
CA ARG A 374 -7.40 -39.17 -2.68
C ARG A 374 -5.89 -39.23 -2.43
N ARG A 375 -5.45 -38.71 -1.28
CA ARG A 375 -4.63 -39.38 -0.24
C ARG A 375 -4.37 -38.44 0.93
N ARG A 376 -4.60 -38.94 2.16
CA ARG A 376 -4.37 -38.25 3.43
C ARG A 376 -2.86 -38.24 3.73
N HIS A 377 -2.27 -37.05 3.81
CA HIS A 377 -0.97 -36.77 4.43
C HIS A 377 -1.08 -35.48 5.25
N PRO A 378 -0.30 -35.33 6.34
CA PRO A 378 -0.43 -34.19 7.25
C PRO A 378 -0.17 -32.87 6.50
N PHE A 379 -1.08 -31.92 6.67
CA PHE A 379 -1.03 -30.59 6.07
C PHE A 379 0.28 -29.86 6.42
N ASN A 380 1.25 -29.95 5.53
CA ASN A 380 2.34 -28.97 5.46
C ASN A 380 1.75 -27.70 4.85
N ILE A 381 1.42 -26.72 5.70
CA ILE A 381 1.06 -25.37 5.26
C ILE A 381 2.32 -24.76 4.66
N ARG A 382 2.50 -24.90 3.34
CA ARG A 382 3.39 -24.01 2.60
C ARG A 382 2.78 -22.61 2.70
N CYS A 383 3.54 -21.63 3.17
CA CYS A 383 3.17 -20.22 3.05
C CYS A 383 2.82 -19.98 1.57
N GLY A 384 1.54 -19.72 1.31
CA GLY A 384 1.02 -19.45 -0.02
C GLY A 384 1.67 -18.20 -0.60
N HIS A 385 1.85 -18.21 -1.91
CA HIS A 385 2.28 -17.04 -2.67
C HIS A 385 1.11 -16.04 -2.64
N TRP A 386 1.31 -14.88 -2.03
CA TRP A 386 0.41 -13.75 -2.20
C TRP A 386 1.02 -12.84 -3.27
N ALA A 387 0.47 -12.91 -4.48
CA ALA A 387 0.74 -11.97 -5.54
C ALA A 387 -0.43 -10.99 -5.57
N PHE A 388 -0.19 -9.73 -5.25
CA PHE A 388 -1.17 -8.67 -5.45
C PHE A 388 -1.04 -8.16 -6.88
N LEU A 389 -2.04 -8.48 -7.68
CA LEU A 389 -2.26 -7.96 -9.01
C LEU A 389 -3.42 -6.98 -8.89
N VAL A 390 -3.20 -5.70 -9.19
CA VAL A 390 -4.29 -4.75 -9.41
C VAL A 390 -4.07 -4.17 -10.81
N ARG A 391 -5.03 -4.42 -11.69
CA ARG A 391 -5.11 -3.85 -13.04
C ARG A 391 -5.70 -2.46 -12.99
#